data_AF-A0A239H5A6-F1
#
_entry.id   AF-A0A239H5A6-F1
#
_cell.length_a   1.000
_cell.length_b   1.000
_cell.length_c   1.000
_cell.angle_alpha   90.00
_cell.angle_beta   90.00
_cell.angle_gamma   90.00
#
_symmetry.space_group_name_H-M   'P 1'
#
loop_
_entity.id
_entity.type
_entity.pdbx_description
1 polymer ?
#
loop_
_entity_poly.entity_id
_entity_poly.type
_entity_poly.pdbx_seq_one_letter_code
_entity_poly.pdbx_strand_id
1 'polypeptide(L)'
;MADYIYLLEHRLSPAQKTALETVRELARSKGYTVFLVGGAVRDLTSGSPVRDLDVAIQGNALKLKKDLAAAGAVISGEIDAAQALFVRFAGGVRMEISSTLNVTWPKPGKPVAKPGTILEDLRRRDFTANAMALSLNIGSYGLLMDPTNGVADIENRQLRLVSNYGFIEDPVRMVRAARLMARLGWTMEEKTQTRYDNGRTEGYISAMQEIQRGYELEEIVHEEDPLRVLRGLETEGWMKFLAPFWNSTKVNTVELDKLRETLAQLQIQGVQPDPASAYFPLLTAKLLPKEVESIKKSFVRTGFATEIDTLEAEAKEFATQLTGKAVATPSQAWKLITSANPEAVLWVAYSSKSAAAQAKFKSFFGEWPAVRQKIPYSLMQEMRITPELPEYAELVEKLFFELMDGRLGTVEELKAFLEPYSPPAPPPPVSMRRVRASKKDAKAKGRGRKAAAKLDDGDDDLDDDDVDLDDDDDDDDEVIDLPPIDDEEIPGLDDDAADESDSDDDADVDSDSDADAGDLEDGPAPAKAAKKTAAKKSAAKAEPVAKAAPVKTAAKKAVKAAKVKK
;
A
#
# COMPACT_ATOMS: atom_id res chain seq x y z
N MET A 1 17.04 4.73 17.46
CA MET A 1 15.57 4.86 17.52
C MET A 1 15.11 5.33 16.16
N ALA A 2 14.17 4.63 15.50
CA ALA A 2 13.73 5.04 14.18
C ALA A 2 13.07 6.43 14.24
N ASP A 3 13.49 7.33 13.36
CA ASP A 3 12.83 8.62 13.19
C ASP A 3 11.58 8.41 12.31
N TYR A 4 10.43 8.20 12.97
CA TYR A 4 9.17 7.97 12.27
C TYR A 4 8.64 9.21 11.55
N ILE A 5 9.10 10.41 11.92
CA ILE A 5 8.80 11.62 11.15
C ILE A 5 9.51 11.52 9.80
N TYR A 6 10.79 11.17 9.80
CA TYR A 6 11.54 10.92 8.59
C TYR A 6 10.88 9.84 7.70
N LEU A 7 10.40 8.74 8.30
CA LEU A 7 9.70 7.69 7.55
C LEU A 7 8.41 8.20 6.89
N LEU A 8 7.58 8.97 7.61
CA LEU A 8 6.36 9.58 7.05
C LEU A 8 6.69 10.55 5.91
N GLU A 9 7.79 11.29 6.04
CA GLU A 9 8.23 12.27 5.05
C GLU A 9 8.90 11.66 3.82
N HIS A 10 9.45 10.45 3.89
CA HIS A 10 10.26 9.92 2.77
C HIS A 10 9.73 8.62 2.18
N ARG A 11 8.92 7.84 2.90
CA ARG A 11 8.38 6.57 2.41
C ARG A 11 6.96 6.64 1.87
N LEU A 12 6.23 7.72 2.15
CA LEU A 12 4.91 7.96 1.56
C LEU A 12 5.03 8.70 0.22
N SER A 13 4.23 8.30 -0.75
CA SER A 13 4.12 9.03 -2.02
C SER A 13 3.53 10.43 -1.80
N PRO A 14 3.77 11.41 -2.71
CA PRO A 14 3.17 12.73 -2.60
C PRO A 14 1.63 12.70 -2.52
N ALA A 15 0.99 11.78 -3.26
CA ALA A 15 -0.45 11.57 -3.21
C ALA A 15 -0.89 11.02 -1.84
N GLN A 16 -0.16 10.07 -1.27
CA GLN A 16 -0.44 9.51 0.07
C GLN A 16 -0.32 10.58 1.16
N LYS A 17 0.73 11.41 1.11
CA LYS A 17 0.91 12.54 2.05
C LYS A 17 -0.24 13.52 1.95
N THR A 18 -0.66 13.88 0.74
CA THR A 18 -1.78 14.81 0.51
C THR A 18 -3.09 14.25 1.05
N ALA A 19 -3.37 12.96 0.80
CA ALA A 19 -4.53 12.27 1.35
C ALA A 19 -4.50 12.24 2.89
N LEU A 20 -3.35 11.90 3.47
CA LEU A 20 -3.16 11.87 4.91
C LEU A 20 -3.38 13.25 5.54
N GLU A 21 -2.82 14.31 4.95
CA GLU A 21 -2.99 15.69 5.40
C GLU A 21 -4.45 16.14 5.36
N THR A 22 -5.16 15.77 4.29
CA THR A 22 -6.60 16.05 4.16
C THR A 22 -7.38 15.44 5.32
N VAL A 23 -7.11 14.16 5.65
CA VAL A 23 -7.80 13.50 6.78
C VAL A 23 -7.40 14.09 8.12
N ARG A 24 -6.13 14.45 8.30
CA ARG A 24 -5.66 15.14 9.52
C ARG A 24 -6.40 16.45 9.75
N GLU A 25 -6.53 17.27 8.72
CA GLU A 25 -7.23 18.56 8.83
C GLU A 25 -8.73 18.39 9.13
N LEU A 26 -9.37 17.44 8.44
CA LEU A 26 -10.78 17.13 8.69
C LEU A 26 -11.00 16.61 10.12
N ALA A 27 -10.17 15.69 10.60
CA ALA A 27 -10.23 15.18 11.97
C ALA A 27 -10.00 16.31 12.99
N ARG A 28 -9.01 17.18 12.75
CA ARG A 28 -8.70 18.35 13.59
C ARG A 28 -9.89 19.29 13.70
N SER A 29 -10.57 19.59 12.59
CA SER A 29 -11.74 20.48 12.58
C SER A 29 -12.90 19.97 13.44
N LYS A 30 -12.97 18.64 13.67
CA LYS A 30 -13.96 17.99 14.54
C LYS A 30 -13.47 17.74 15.96
N GLY A 31 -12.22 18.11 16.27
CA GLY A 31 -11.60 17.85 17.56
C GLY A 31 -11.29 16.36 17.81
N TYR A 32 -11.07 15.57 16.75
CA TYR A 32 -10.68 14.17 16.88
C TYR A 32 -9.17 14.00 16.91
N THR A 33 -8.71 13.02 17.70
CA THR A 33 -7.33 12.54 17.68
C THR A 33 -7.17 11.54 16.54
N VAL A 34 -6.08 11.64 15.78
CA VAL A 34 -5.86 10.83 14.57
C VAL A 34 -4.52 10.08 14.62
N PHE A 35 -4.54 8.84 14.14
CA PHE A 35 -3.40 7.93 14.14
C PHE A 35 -3.32 7.18 12.81
N LEU A 36 -2.10 6.99 12.28
CA LEU A 36 -1.83 5.96 11.28
C LEU A 36 -1.63 4.64 12.02
N VAL A 37 -2.22 3.54 11.57
CA VAL A 37 -2.22 2.27 12.29
C VAL A 37 -1.97 1.08 11.34
N GLY A 38 -1.98 -0.14 11.88
CA GLY A 38 -2.20 -1.33 11.06
C GLY A 38 -1.06 -1.67 10.09
N GLY A 39 -1.46 -2.15 8.91
CA GLY A 39 -0.52 -2.59 7.87
C GLY A 39 0.36 -1.46 7.36
N ALA A 40 -0.17 -0.23 7.35
CA ALA A 40 0.59 0.96 6.92
C ALA A 40 1.81 1.22 7.82
N VAL A 41 1.66 1.13 9.14
CA VAL A 41 2.77 1.32 10.09
C VAL A 41 3.78 0.16 9.98
N ARG A 42 3.28 -1.07 9.81
CA ARG A 42 4.14 -2.24 9.58
C ARG A 42 5.00 -2.05 8.34
N ASP A 43 4.39 -1.72 7.21
CA ASP A 43 5.08 -1.61 5.91
C ASP A 43 6.05 -0.42 5.91
N LEU A 44 5.65 0.72 6.53
CA LEU A 44 6.55 1.85 6.78
C LEU A 44 7.79 1.45 7.59
N THR A 45 7.62 0.61 8.61
CA THR A 45 8.70 0.19 9.51
C THR A 45 9.58 -0.86 8.84
N SER A 46 9.00 -1.84 8.13
CA SER A 46 9.73 -2.92 7.44
C SER A 46 10.50 -2.44 6.20
N GLY A 47 10.15 -1.27 5.66
CA GLY A 47 10.70 -0.77 4.39
C GLY A 47 10.01 -1.30 3.15
N SER A 48 8.88 -1.97 3.32
CA SER A 48 8.02 -2.34 2.21
C SER A 48 7.25 -1.10 1.69
N PRO A 49 6.90 -1.05 0.39
CA PRO A 49 6.02 -0.01 -0.12
C PRO A 49 4.67 -0.01 0.62
N VAL A 50 4.22 1.17 1.05
CA VAL A 50 2.91 1.33 1.70
C VAL A 50 1.82 1.28 0.61
N ARG A 51 0.95 0.28 0.67
CA ARG A 51 -0.05 0.00 -0.39
C ARG A 51 -1.40 0.64 -0.12
N ASP A 52 -1.74 0.76 1.15
CA ASP A 52 -2.99 1.29 1.66
C ASP A 52 -2.71 1.98 3.00
N LEU A 53 -3.48 3.01 3.30
CA LEU A 53 -3.35 3.78 4.53
C LEU A 53 -4.47 3.39 5.49
N ASP A 54 -4.12 2.85 6.66
CA ASP A 54 -5.08 2.63 7.72
C ASP A 54 -5.01 3.77 8.73
N VAL A 55 -6.10 4.50 8.89
CA VAL A 55 -6.21 5.63 9.82
C VAL A 55 -7.25 5.30 10.88
N ALA A 56 -6.84 5.38 12.15
CA ALA A 56 -7.75 5.30 13.29
C ALA A 56 -8.00 6.69 13.86
N ILE A 57 -9.26 7.01 14.14
CA ILE A 57 -9.63 8.25 14.81
C ILE A 57 -10.29 7.95 16.15
N GLN A 58 -9.90 8.71 17.18
CA GLN A 58 -10.56 8.67 18.48
C GLN A 58 -11.80 9.56 18.44
N GLY A 59 -12.88 8.98 17.92
CA GLY A 59 -14.13 9.64 17.59
C GLY A 59 -15.01 8.71 16.76
N ASN A 60 -16.01 9.25 16.07
CA ASN A 60 -16.84 8.48 15.15
C ASN A 60 -16.44 8.79 13.70
N ALA A 61 -15.77 7.84 13.03
CA ALA A 61 -15.28 7.97 11.66
C ALA A 61 -16.39 8.16 10.63
N LEU A 62 -17.55 7.53 10.83
CA LEU A 62 -18.69 7.68 9.91
C LEU A 62 -19.16 9.14 9.80
N LYS A 63 -18.91 9.97 10.84
CA LYS A 63 -19.23 11.40 10.80
C LYS A 63 -18.34 12.20 9.85
N LEU A 64 -17.19 11.67 9.43
CA LEU A 64 -16.31 12.32 8.44
C LEU A 64 -16.75 12.05 6.98
N LYS A 65 -17.66 11.10 6.74
CA LYS A 65 -18.05 10.67 5.38
C LYS A 65 -18.40 11.83 4.43
N LYS A 66 -19.21 12.79 4.90
CA LYS A 66 -19.62 13.94 4.09
C LYS A 66 -18.47 14.92 3.82
N ASP A 67 -17.64 15.14 4.83
CA ASP A 67 -16.53 16.07 4.74
C ASP A 67 -15.41 15.52 3.84
N LEU A 68 -15.16 14.20 3.92
CA LEU A 68 -14.25 13.47 3.02
C LEU A 68 -14.72 13.56 1.56
N ALA A 69 -16.01 13.32 1.30
CA ALA A 69 -16.57 13.45 -0.03
C ALA A 69 -16.48 14.90 -0.57
N ALA A 70 -16.70 15.89 0.29
CA ALA A 70 -16.55 17.30 -0.07
C ALA A 70 -15.09 17.69 -0.36
N ALA A 71 -14.12 17.02 0.27
CA ALA A 71 -12.71 17.17 0.02
C ALA A 71 -12.20 16.40 -1.22
N GLY A 72 -13.10 15.77 -1.98
CA GLY A 72 -12.76 15.07 -3.23
C GLY A 72 -12.41 13.59 -3.07
N ALA A 73 -12.61 13.00 -1.88
CA ALA A 73 -12.48 11.55 -1.71
C ALA A 73 -13.71 10.82 -2.24
N VAL A 74 -13.51 9.66 -2.85
CA VAL A 74 -14.58 8.74 -3.27
C VAL A 74 -14.80 7.73 -2.15
N ILE A 75 -16.02 7.65 -1.62
CA ILE A 75 -16.38 6.64 -0.62
C ILE A 75 -16.69 5.32 -1.35
N SER A 76 -15.87 4.31 -1.14
CA SER A 76 -15.98 3.01 -1.81
C SER A 76 -16.73 1.96 -0.98
N GLY A 77 -16.90 2.16 0.33
CA GLY A 77 -17.69 1.30 1.20
C GLY A 77 -17.71 1.78 2.65
N GLU A 78 -18.52 1.13 3.49
CA GLU A 78 -18.55 1.36 4.94
C GLU A 78 -18.89 0.09 5.71
N ILE A 79 -18.39 -0.01 6.93
CA ILE A 79 -18.75 -1.07 7.88
C ILE A 79 -19.29 -0.40 9.15
N ASP A 80 -20.60 -0.45 9.34
CA ASP A 80 -21.24 0.19 10.49
C ASP A 80 -20.76 -0.37 11.83
N ALA A 81 -20.62 -1.70 11.93
CA ALA A 81 -20.22 -2.38 13.16
C ALA A 81 -18.79 -2.03 13.61
N ALA A 82 -17.88 -1.82 12.66
CA ALA A 82 -16.50 -1.41 12.91
C ALA A 82 -16.33 0.12 12.88
N GLN A 83 -17.40 0.86 12.58
CA GLN A 83 -17.37 2.30 12.31
C GLN A 83 -16.21 2.68 11.39
N ALA A 84 -16.13 1.98 10.25
CA ALA A 84 -15.06 2.11 9.27
C ALA A 84 -15.59 2.61 7.92
N LEU A 85 -14.81 3.47 7.27
CA LEU A 85 -15.04 3.98 5.92
C LEU A 85 -13.89 3.52 5.02
N PHE A 86 -14.23 3.01 3.84
CA PHE A 86 -13.26 2.79 2.77
C PHE A 86 -13.32 3.96 1.81
N VAL A 87 -12.18 4.60 1.60
CA VAL A 87 -12.09 5.80 0.77
C VAL A 87 -10.95 5.70 -0.23
N ARG A 88 -11.14 6.35 -1.37
CA ARG A 88 -10.14 6.50 -2.41
C ARG A 88 -9.91 7.98 -2.66
N PHE A 89 -8.65 8.38 -2.63
CA PHE A 89 -8.21 9.74 -2.98
C PHE A 89 -7.60 9.76 -4.38
N ALA A 90 -7.35 10.97 -4.88
CA ALA A 90 -6.61 11.17 -6.13
C ALA A 90 -5.24 10.46 -6.11
N GLY A 91 -4.78 10.03 -7.29
CA GLY A 91 -3.53 9.27 -7.42
C GLY A 91 -3.63 7.81 -6.95
N GLY A 92 -4.84 7.23 -6.93
CA GLY A 92 -5.05 5.82 -6.61
C GLY A 92 -4.88 5.46 -5.12
N VAL A 93 -4.80 6.46 -4.24
CA VAL A 93 -4.55 6.22 -2.81
C VAL A 93 -5.78 5.63 -2.15
N ARG A 94 -5.66 4.40 -1.65
CA ARG A 94 -6.67 3.73 -0.85
C ARG A 94 -6.42 3.96 0.63
N MET A 95 -7.48 4.26 1.36
CA MET A 95 -7.41 4.49 2.79
C MET A 95 -8.63 3.89 3.49
N GLU A 96 -8.39 3.22 4.61
CA GLU A 96 -9.42 2.82 5.57
C GLU A 96 -9.40 3.80 6.74
N ILE A 97 -10.54 4.42 7.04
CA ILE A 97 -10.69 5.34 8.17
C ILE A 97 -11.65 4.71 9.17
N SER A 98 -11.13 4.25 10.29
CA SER A 98 -11.87 3.55 11.34
C SER A 98 -11.91 4.34 12.64
N SER A 99 -12.89 4.03 13.49
CA SER A 99 -12.96 4.58 14.84
C SER A 99 -12.11 3.72 15.79
N THR A 100 -11.49 4.32 16.81
CA THR A 100 -10.84 3.54 17.88
C THR A 100 -11.91 2.88 18.75
N LEU A 101 -11.86 1.56 18.84
CA LEU A 101 -12.87 0.76 19.52
C LEU A 101 -12.25 -0.13 20.59
N ASN A 102 -12.95 -0.28 21.71
CA ASN A 102 -12.78 -1.38 22.64
C ASN A 102 -13.79 -2.48 22.26
N VAL A 103 -13.29 -3.67 21.96
CA VAL A 103 -14.10 -4.80 21.50
C VAL A 103 -14.02 -5.92 22.51
N THR A 104 -15.19 -6.43 22.90
CA THR A 104 -15.33 -7.63 23.71
C THR A 104 -15.95 -8.75 22.88
N TRP A 105 -15.65 -10.00 23.23
CA TRP A 105 -16.10 -11.17 22.49
C TRP A 105 -16.93 -12.09 23.40
N PRO A 106 -18.24 -11.82 23.60
CA PRO A 106 -19.09 -12.69 24.41
C PRO A 106 -19.22 -14.11 23.86
N LYS A 107 -19.05 -14.28 22.55
CA LYS A 107 -19.04 -15.56 21.83
C LYS A 107 -18.01 -15.50 20.70
N PRO A 108 -17.44 -16.65 20.29
CA PRO A 108 -16.54 -16.73 19.14
C PRO A 108 -17.14 -16.05 17.90
N GLY A 109 -16.36 -15.20 17.24
CA GLY A 109 -16.76 -14.48 16.04
C GLY A 109 -17.89 -13.46 16.24
N LYS A 110 -18.30 -13.14 17.47
CA LYS A 110 -19.37 -12.17 17.76
C LYS A 110 -18.86 -11.00 18.60
N PRO A 111 -18.33 -9.94 17.96
CA PRO A 111 -17.79 -8.79 18.66
C PRO A 111 -18.90 -7.88 19.17
N VAL A 112 -18.67 -7.26 20.32
CA VAL A 112 -19.42 -6.10 20.81
C VAL A 112 -18.44 -4.94 20.96
N ALA A 113 -18.57 -3.97 20.07
CA ALA A 113 -17.72 -2.80 20.01
C ALA A 113 -18.30 -1.62 20.81
N LYS A 114 -17.42 -0.90 21.50
CA LYS A 114 -17.70 0.38 22.16
C LYS A 114 -16.59 1.37 21.79
N PRO A 115 -16.85 2.68 21.82
CA PRO A 115 -15.79 3.67 21.68
C PRO A 115 -14.68 3.41 22.71
N GLY A 116 -13.43 3.41 22.25
CA GLY A 116 -12.27 3.13 23.08
C GLY A 116 -11.11 4.08 22.77
N THR A 117 -10.07 3.98 23.58
CA THR A 117 -8.77 4.64 23.36
C THR A 117 -7.98 3.94 22.26
N ILE A 118 -6.95 4.59 21.72
CA ILE A 118 -6.03 3.95 20.77
C ILE A 118 -5.35 2.71 21.36
N LEU A 119 -4.99 2.71 22.65
CA LEU A 119 -4.36 1.54 23.28
C LEU A 119 -5.28 0.33 23.36
N GLU A 120 -6.58 0.55 23.61
CA GLU A 120 -7.58 -0.53 23.56
C GLU A 120 -7.80 -1.02 22.13
N ASP A 121 -7.78 -0.09 21.15
CA ASP A 121 -7.88 -0.44 19.73
C ASP A 121 -6.70 -1.30 19.25
N LEU A 122 -5.47 -0.97 19.67
CA LEU A 122 -4.29 -1.75 19.31
C LEU A 122 -4.32 -3.15 19.94
N ARG A 123 -4.79 -3.29 21.18
CA ARG A 123 -4.87 -4.58 21.88
C ARG A 123 -5.91 -5.55 21.32
N ARG A 124 -6.90 -5.06 20.56
CA ARG A 124 -7.90 -5.93 19.90
C ARG A 124 -7.49 -6.34 18.49
N ARG A 125 -6.33 -5.90 17.97
CA ARG A 125 -5.87 -6.24 16.63
C ARG A 125 -5.38 -7.69 16.56
N ASP A 126 -5.05 -8.12 15.36
CA ASP A 126 -4.71 -9.51 15.08
C ASP A 126 -3.29 -9.86 15.51
N PHE A 127 -2.30 -9.25 14.86
CA PHE A 127 -0.88 -9.53 15.07
C PHE A 127 -0.17 -8.30 15.62
N THR A 128 0.84 -8.52 16.45
CA THR A 128 1.65 -7.48 17.09
C THR A 128 2.24 -6.50 16.07
N ALA A 129 2.74 -7.01 14.94
CA ALA A 129 3.25 -6.21 13.84
C ALA A 129 2.20 -5.27 13.20
N ASN A 130 0.91 -5.58 13.32
CA ASN A 130 -0.20 -4.72 12.89
C ASN A 130 -0.82 -3.91 14.05
N ALA A 131 -0.36 -4.12 15.28
CA ALA A 131 -0.89 -3.53 16.50
C ALA A 131 -0.07 -2.32 16.99
N MET A 132 0.40 -1.53 16.03
CA MET A 132 1.13 -0.29 16.27
C MET A 132 0.39 0.92 15.71
N ALA A 133 0.67 2.09 16.26
CA ALA A 133 0.16 3.37 15.78
C ALA A 133 1.25 4.43 15.71
N LEU A 134 1.19 5.30 14.70
CA LEU A 134 1.89 6.58 14.65
C LEU A 134 0.89 7.70 14.87
N SER A 135 1.16 8.57 15.83
CA SER A 135 0.30 9.72 16.05
C SER A 135 0.46 10.75 14.92
N LEU A 136 -0.67 11.25 14.41
CA LEU A 136 -0.71 12.25 13.35
C LEU A 136 -1.13 13.64 13.86
N ASN A 137 -1.20 13.83 15.18
CA ASN A 137 -1.58 15.11 15.78
C ASN A 137 -0.39 16.08 15.83
N ILE A 138 -0.66 17.39 15.84
CA ILE A 138 0.37 18.43 15.75
C ILE A 138 1.45 18.30 16.85
N GLY A 139 1.04 18.09 18.11
CA GLY A 139 1.96 18.03 19.25
C GLY A 139 2.66 16.68 19.46
N SER A 140 2.30 15.66 18.69
CA SER A 140 2.81 14.30 18.84
C SER A 140 3.06 13.63 17.48
N TYR A 141 3.28 14.42 16.43
CA TYR A 141 3.42 13.91 15.08
C TYR A 141 4.60 12.94 14.98
N GLY A 142 4.36 11.74 14.45
CA GLY A 142 5.37 10.69 14.35
C GLY A 142 5.64 9.94 15.65
N LEU A 143 4.93 10.21 16.75
CA LEU A 143 5.09 9.42 17.98
C LEU A 143 4.58 7.99 17.78
N LEU A 144 5.46 7.01 17.94
CA LEU A 144 5.12 5.59 17.90
C LEU A 144 4.46 5.13 19.21
N MET A 145 3.36 4.41 19.07
CA MET A 145 2.68 3.67 20.12
C MET A 145 2.70 2.19 19.75
N ASP A 146 3.53 1.41 20.45
CA ASP A 146 3.66 -0.02 20.27
C ASP A 146 3.51 -0.76 21.62
N PRO A 147 2.26 -1.00 22.08
CA PRO A 147 2.03 -1.64 23.36
C PRO A 147 2.30 -3.15 23.36
N THR A 148 2.54 -3.75 22.19
CA THR A 148 2.67 -5.21 22.02
C THR A 148 4.05 -5.66 21.56
N ASN A 149 4.99 -4.72 21.41
CA ASN A 149 6.34 -4.96 20.90
C ASN A 149 6.35 -5.52 19.46
N GLY A 150 5.50 -4.95 18.60
CA GLY A 150 5.41 -5.28 17.18
C GLY A 150 6.69 -4.92 16.40
N VAL A 151 7.44 -3.88 16.78
CA VAL A 151 8.70 -3.53 16.08
C VAL A 151 9.69 -4.70 16.13
N ALA A 152 9.86 -5.34 17.29
CA ALA A 152 10.74 -6.50 17.43
C ALA A 152 10.26 -7.69 16.58
N ASP A 153 8.95 -7.90 16.45
CA ASP A 153 8.41 -8.98 15.62
C ASP A 153 8.60 -8.70 14.11
N ILE A 154 8.60 -7.42 13.70
CA ILE A 154 8.97 -7.02 12.33
C ILE A 154 10.44 -7.33 12.05
N GLU A 155 11.34 -6.98 12.98
CA GLU A 155 12.77 -7.26 12.87
C GLU A 155 13.04 -8.78 12.77
N ASN A 156 12.33 -9.57 13.58
CA ASN A 156 12.42 -11.03 13.55
C ASN A 156 11.64 -11.69 12.41
N ARG A 157 10.86 -10.92 11.62
CA ARG A 157 9.97 -11.41 10.55
C ARG A 157 9.01 -12.50 11.03
N GLN A 158 8.39 -12.26 12.19
CA GLN A 158 7.46 -13.18 12.84
C GLN A 158 6.05 -12.60 12.96
N LEU A 159 5.06 -13.46 12.76
CA LEU A 159 3.65 -13.18 13.05
C LEU A 159 3.31 -13.72 14.43
N ARG A 160 3.18 -12.82 15.40
CA ARG A 160 2.78 -13.13 16.78
C ARG A 160 1.39 -12.56 17.04
N LEU A 161 0.49 -13.37 17.62
CA LEU A 161 -0.83 -12.90 18.02
C LEU A 161 -0.73 -11.86 19.16
N VAL A 162 -1.62 -10.86 19.12
CA VAL A 162 -1.76 -9.90 20.23
C VAL A 162 -2.39 -10.55 21.47
N SER A 163 -3.44 -11.35 21.26
CA SER A 163 -4.17 -12.08 22.31
C SER A 163 -4.00 -13.58 22.12
N ASN A 164 -3.75 -14.30 23.22
CA ASN A 164 -3.69 -15.77 23.22
C ASN A 164 -4.98 -16.42 22.72
N TYR A 165 -6.11 -15.71 22.81
CA TYR A 165 -7.42 -16.18 22.37
C TYR A 165 -7.79 -15.64 20.98
N GLY A 166 -6.86 -14.99 20.27
CA GLY A 166 -7.16 -14.22 19.07
C GLY A 166 -7.89 -15.00 17.97
N PHE A 167 -7.57 -16.27 17.76
CA PHE A 167 -8.27 -17.12 16.78
C PHE A 167 -9.66 -17.60 17.24
N ILE A 168 -9.91 -17.66 18.54
CA ILE A 168 -11.24 -17.98 19.11
C ILE A 168 -12.13 -16.74 19.06
N GLU A 169 -11.57 -15.60 19.46
CA GLU A 169 -12.22 -14.29 19.40
C GLU A 169 -12.67 -14.00 17.97
N ASP A 170 -11.71 -14.02 17.03
CA ASP A 170 -11.96 -13.69 15.63
C ASP A 170 -11.33 -14.73 14.68
N PRO A 171 -12.11 -15.74 14.25
CA PRO A 171 -11.59 -16.82 13.41
C PRO A 171 -11.08 -16.37 12.04
N VAL A 172 -11.48 -15.20 11.53
CA VAL A 172 -10.96 -14.68 10.25
C VAL A 172 -9.44 -14.44 10.33
N ARG A 173 -8.90 -14.22 11.53
CA ARG A 173 -7.45 -14.03 11.73
C ARG A 173 -6.65 -15.24 11.27
N MET A 174 -7.24 -16.44 11.23
CA MET A 174 -6.58 -17.63 10.71
C MET A 174 -6.34 -17.53 9.19
N VAL A 175 -7.35 -17.05 8.47
CA VAL A 175 -7.25 -16.77 7.03
C VAL A 175 -6.24 -15.65 6.80
N ARG A 176 -6.32 -14.60 7.61
CA ARG A 176 -5.40 -13.46 7.52
C ARG A 176 -3.96 -13.84 7.84
N ALA A 177 -3.73 -14.75 8.79
CA ALA A 177 -2.41 -15.29 9.07
C ALA A 177 -1.81 -15.92 7.82
N ALA A 178 -2.56 -16.81 7.16
CA ALA A 178 -2.14 -17.45 5.91
C ALA A 178 -1.88 -16.44 4.78
N ARG A 179 -2.74 -15.42 4.65
CA ARG A 179 -2.54 -14.33 3.69
C ARG A 179 -1.27 -13.54 3.98
N LEU A 180 -1.04 -13.14 5.23
CA LEU A 180 0.15 -12.38 5.63
C LEU A 180 1.44 -13.21 5.51
N MET A 181 1.42 -14.50 5.84
CA MET A 181 2.55 -15.40 5.58
C MET A 181 2.85 -15.49 4.08
N ALA A 182 1.83 -15.65 3.25
CA ALA A 182 2.02 -15.69 1.79
C ALA A 182 2.54 -14.36 1.24
N ARG A 183 1.99 -13.23 1.71
CA ARG A 183 2.37 -11.87 1.31
C ARG A 183 3.80 -11.52 1.74
N LEU A 184 4.08 -11.61 3.04
CA LEU A 184 5.32 -11.10 3.66
C LEU A 184 6.45 -12.13 3.66
N GLY A 185 6.13 -13.42 3.51
CA GLY A 185 7.09 -14.51 3.68
C GLY A 185 7.54 -14.71 5.13
N TRP A 186 6.79 -14.18 6.10
CA TRP A 186 7.05 -14.31 7.53
C TRP A 186 6.52 -15.64 8.06
N THR A 187 7.10 -16.12 9.17
CA THR A 187 6.64 -17.33 9.87
C THR A 187 5.82 -16.95 11.09
N MET A 188 4.96 -17.84 11.59
CA MET A 188 4.31 -17.61 12.88
C MET A 188 5.27 -17.87 14.03
N GLU A 189 5.12 -17.10 15.11
CA GLU A 189 5.76 -17.40 16.39
C GLU A 189 5.24 -18.74 16.94
N GLU A 190 6.07 -19.52 17.63
CA GLU A 190 5.80 -20.92 18.00
C GLU A 190 4.47 -21.11 18.75
N LYS A 191 4.17 -20.23 19.72
CA LYS A 191 2.90 -20.27 20.45
C LYS A 191 1.73 -19.93 19.54
N THR A 192 1.90 -18.91 18.69
CA THR A 192 0.92 -18.54 17.67
C THR A 192 0.63 -19.68 16.70
N GLN A 193 1.67 -20.40 16.23
CA GLN A 193 1.55 -21.58 15.38
C GLN A 193 0.77 -22.70 16.08
N THR A 194 1.12 -23.01 17.33
CA THR A 194 0.39 -24.01 18.13
C THR A 194 -1.10 -23.66 18.25
N ARG A 195 -1.43 -22.38 18.49
CA ARG A 195 -2.83 -21.92 18.57
C ARG A 195 -3.54 -22.00 17.22
N TYR A 196 -2.83 -21.75 16.14
CA TYR A 196 -3.34 -21.84 14.79
C TYR A 196 -3.74 -23.28 14.43
N ASP A 197 -2.88 -24.25 14.76
CA ASP A 197 -3.14 -25.67 14.49
C ASP A 197 -4.27 -26.24 15.37
N ASN A 198 -4.35 -25.79 16.63
CA ASN A 198 -5.49 -26.11 17.49
C ASN A 198 -6.81 -25.56 16.91
N GLY A 199 -6.82 -24.29 16.49
CA GLY A 199 -8.02 -23.69 15.91
C GLY A 199 -8.47 -24.34 14.59
N ARG A 200 -7.53 -24.92 13.84
CA ARG A 200 -7.84 -25.74 12.65
C ARG A 200 -8.53 -27.03 13.04
N THR A 201 -7.94 -27.75 14.00
CA THR A 201 -8.42 -29.05 14.46
C THR A 201 -9.80 -28.92 15.11
N GLU A 202 -10.01 -27.87 15.89
CA GLU A 202 -11.28 -27.58 16.58
C GLU A 202 -12.33 -26.87 15.69
N GLY A 203 -11.96 -26.45 14.49
CA GLY A 203 -12.90 -25.87 13.52
C GLY A 203 -13.40 -24.47 13.86
N TYR A 204 -12.57 -23.62 14.48
CA TYR A 204 -12.95 -22.24 14.87
C TYR A 204 -13.47 -21.40 13.71
N ILE A 205 -12.93 -21.64 12.50
CA ILE A 205 -13.32 -20.96 11.27
C ILE A 205 -14.83 -20.99 10.99
N SER A 206 -15.55 -21.98 11.54
CA SER A 206 -17.02 -22.08 11.41
C SER A 206 -17.79 -20.88 12.00
N ALA A 207 -17.18 -20.12 12.92
CA ALA A 207 -17.77 -18.92 13.51
C ALA A 207 -17.43 -17.61 12.74
N MET A 208 -16.71 -17.69 11.61
CA MET A 208 -16.39 -16.53 10.76
C MET A 208 -17.67 -15.87 10.20
N GLN A 209 -17.72 -14.54 10.20
CA GLN A 209 -18.84 -13.79 9.65
C GLN A 209 -18.74 -13.65 8.12
N GLU A 210 -19.90 -13.50 7.46
CA GLU A 210 -19.97 -13.32 6.01
C GLU A 210 -19.26 -12.05 5.51
N ILE A 211 -19.35 -10.94 6.25
CA ILE A 211 -18.66 -9.70 5.90
C ILE A 211 -17.13 -9.85 5.97
N GLN A 212 -16.62 -10.63 6.92
CA GLN A 212 -15.19 -10.92 7.07
C GLN A 212 -14.69 -11.81 5.93
N ARG A 213 -15.49 -12.81 5.53
CA ARG A 213 -15.22 -13.63 4.34
C ARG A 213 -15.11 -12.77 3.08
N GLY A 214 -16.07 -11.85 2.90
CA GLY A 214 -16.08 -10.90 1.80
C GLY A 214 -14.84 -10.00 1.77
N TYR A 215 -14.48 -9.48 2.94
CA TYR A 215 -13.28 -8.67 3.12
C TYR A 215 -12.01 -9.43 2.70
N GLU A 216 -11.78 -10.63 3.25
CA GLU A 216 -10.57 -11.41 2.92
C GLU A 216 -10.53 -11.87 1.46
N LEU A 217 -11.67 -12.17 0.83
CA LEU A 217 -11.73 -12.46 -0.61
C LEU A 217 -11.32 -11.26 -1.45
N GLU A 218 -11.79 -10.06 -1.07
CA GLU A 218 -11.44 -8.81 -1.73
C GLU A 218 -9.95 -8.50 -1.55
N GLU A 219 -9.42 -8.71 -0.34
CA GLU A 219 -8.01 -8.51 -0.02
C GLU A 219 -7.08 -9.38 -0.88
N ILE A 220 -7.47 -10.58 -1.34
CA ILE A 220 -6.64 -11.39 -2.26
C ILE A 220 -6.33 -10.59 -3.54
N VAL A 221 -7.35 -9.96 -4.12
CA VAL A 221 -7.23 -9.12 -5.33
C VAL A 221 -6.41 -7.86 -5.01
N HIS A 222 -6.63 -7.40 -3.78
CA HIS A 222 -5.84 -6.49 -2.97
C HIS A 222 -4.35 -6.76 -2.83
N GLU A 223 -3.78 -7.87 -3.28
CA GLU A 223 -2.35 -8.19 -3.02
C GLU A 223 -1.42 -7.81 -4.17
N GLU A 224 -0.15 -7.54 -3.87
CA GLU A 224 0.85 -7.23 -4.90
C GLU A 224 1.09 -8.46 -5.80
N ASP A 225 1.04 -9.64 -5.19
CA ASP A 225 1.01 -10.94 -5.85
C ASP A 225 -0.26 -11.71 -5.46
N PRO A 226 -1.39 -11.44 -6.13
CA PRO A 226 -2.65 -12.09 -5.80
C PRO A 226 -2.60 -13.61 -6.05
N LEU A 227 -1.79 -14.07 -7.02
CA LEU A 227 -1.64 -15.49 -7.32
C LEU A 227 -0.88 -16.22 -6.22
N ARG A 228 0.21 -15.63 -5.70
CA ARG A 228 0.96 -16.16 -4.56
C ARG A 228 0.08 -16.29 -3.33
N VAL A 229 -0.71 -15.26 -3.03
CA VAL A 229 -1.63 -15.27 -1.89
C VAL A 229 -2.75 -16.29 -2.08
N LEU A 230 -3.38 -16.34 -3.26
CA LEU A 230 -4.40 -17.34 -3.58
C LEU A 230 -3.87 -18.76 -3.41
N ARG A 231 -2.65 -19.05 -3.89
CA ARG A 231 -1.97 -20.34 -3.70
C ARG A 231 -1.68 -20.62 -2.22
N GLY A 232 -1.21 -19.63 -1.46
CA GLY A 232 -0.99 -19.77 -0.03
C GLY A 232 -2.28 -20.15 0.71
N LEU A 233 -3.38 -19.45 0.44
CA LEU A 233 -4.69 -19.77 1.02
C LEU A 233 -5.24 -21.13 0.56
N GLU A 234 -4.93 -21.56 -0.66
CA GLU A 234 -5.27 -22.88 -1.19
C GLU A 234 -4.49 -23.99 -0.47
N THR A 235 -3.17 -23.84 -0.32
CA THR A 235 -2.30 -24.76 0.43
C THR A 235 -2.73 -24.90 1.87
N GLU A 236 -3.04 -23.78 2.53
CA GLU A 236 -3.53 -23.73 3.90
C GLU A 236 -5.00 -24.18 4.05
N GLY A 237 -5.68 -24.50 2.94
CA GLY A 237 -7.03 -25.07 2.91
C GLY A 237 -8.17 -24.06 3.11
N TRP A 238 -7.88 -22.77 3.24
CA TRP A 238 -8.87 -21.72 3.57
C TRP A 238 -9.82 -21.40 2.43
N MET A 239 -9.42 -21.63 1.17
CA MET A 239 -10.31 -21.40 0.03
C MET A 239 -11.60 -22.24 0.09
N LYS A 240 -11.60 -23.37 0.81
CA LYS A 240 -12.80 -24.18 1.08
C LYS A 240 -13.90 -23.40 1.82
N PHE A 241 -13.50 -22.48 2.71
CA PHE A 241 -14.40 -21.66 3.52
C PHE A 241 -14.69 -20.29 2.87
N LEU A 242 -13.75 -19.77 2.08
CA LEU A 242 -13.90 -18.48 1.41
C LEU A 242 -14.71 -18.60 0.12
N ALA A 243 -14.22 -19.36 -0.85
CA ALA A 243 -14.83 -19.56 -2.16
C ALA A 243 -14.33 -20.89 -2.77
N PRO A 244 -14.99 -22.03 -2.48
CA PRO A 244 -14.47 -23.37 -2.83
C PRO A 244 -14.31 -23.62 -4.33
N PHE A 245 -15.00 -22.84 -5.17
CA PHE A 245 -14.90 -22.89 -6.63
C PHE A 245 -13.72 -22.07 -7.18
N TRP A 246 -13.13 -21.19 -6.38
CA TRP A 246 -12.02 -20.32 -6.77
C TRP A 246 -10.69 -20.89 -6.28
N ASN A 247 -9.81 -21.21 -7.23
CA ASN A 247 -8.48 -21.76 -6.95
C ASN A 247 -7.48 -21.32 -8.03
N SER A 248 -6.20 -21.60 -7.82
CA SER A 248 -5.12 -21.15 -8.69
C SER A 248 -5.24 -21.64 -10.15
N THR A 249 -5.90 -22.78 -10.40
CA THR A 249 -6.10 -23.29 -11.78
C THR A 249 -7.03 -22.42 -12.61
N LYS A 250 -7.88 -21.61 -11.95
CA LYS A 250 -8.86 -20.71 -12.57
C LYS A 250 -8.24 -19.42 -13.08
N VAL A 251 -7.02 -19.11 -12.64
CA VAL A 251 -6.27 -17.92 -13.01
C VAL A 251 -5.68 -18.07 -14.41
N ASN A 252 -5.65 -16.98 -15.17
CA ASN A 252 -4.85 -16.86 -16.38
C ASN A 252 -3.46 -16.31 -16.04
N THR A 253 -2.53 -17.21 -15.72
CA THR A 253 -1.19 -16.83 -15.26
C THR A 253 -0.38 -16.09 -16.32
N VAL A 254 -0.46 -16.52 -17.57
CA VAL A 254 0.29 -15.92 -18.69
C VAL A 254 -0.10 -14.46 -18.89
N GLU A 255 -1.39 -14.16 -18.83
CA GLU A 255 -1.87 -12.80 -18.97
C GLU A 255 -1.64 -11.95 -17.72
N LEU A 256 -1.65 -12.57 -16.53
CA LEU A 256 -1.31 -11.89 -15.27
C LEU A 256 0.15 -11.44 -15.26
N ASP A 257 1.08 -12.28 -15.73
CA ASP A 257 2.51 -11.94 -15.78
C ASP A 257 2.76 -10.77 -16.75
N LYS A 258 2.14 -10.78 -17.94
CA LYS A 258 2.20 -9.67 -18.90
C LYS A 258 1.66 -8.35 -18.32
N LEU A 259 0.55 -8.42 -17.57
CA LEU A 259 -0.01 -7.25 -16.91
C LEU A 259 0.97 -6.68 -15.86
N ARG A 260 1.65 -7.54 -15.09
CA ARG A 260 2.65 -7.13 -14.10
C ARG A 260 3.90 -6.52 -14.74
N GLU A 261 4.36 -7.07 -15.86
CA GLU A 261 5.44 -6.45 -16.66
C GLU A 261 5.06 -5.06 -17.15
N THR A 262 3.83 -4.91 -17.67
CA THR A 262 3.29 -3.62 -18.13
C THR A 262 3.15 -2.62 -16.99
N LEU A 263 2.69 -3.08 -15.82
CA LEU A 263 2.62 -2.29 -14.59
C LEU A 263 3.99 -1.76 -14.21
N ALA A 264 5.02 -2.61 -14.16
CA ALA A 264 6.38 -2.19 -13.82
C ALA A 264 6.92 -1.12 -14.81
N GLN A 265 6.67 -1.30 -16.11
CA GLN A 265 7.04 -0.32 -17.13
C GLN A 265 6.36 1.04 -16.93
N LEU A 266 5.07 1.05 -16.58
CA LEU A 266 4.33 2.28 -16.28
C LEU A 266 4.85 2.98 -15.02
N GLN A 267 5.14 2.22 -13.96
CA GLN A 267 5.66 2.75 -12.70
C GLN A 267 7.02 3.41 -12.87
N ILE A 268 7.91 2.85 -13.71
CA ILE A 268 9.19 3.48 -14.08
C ILE A 268 8.97 4.86 -14.73
N GLN A 269 7.90 5.03 -15.50
CA GLN A 269 7.54 6.30 -16.13
C GLN A 269 6.74 7.24 -15.21
N GLY A 270 6.56 6.88 -13.94
CA GLY A 270 5.84 7.68 -12.95
C GLY A 270 4.31 7.52 -12.99
N VAL A 271 3.77 6.60 -13.79
CA VAL A 271 2.34 6.26 -13.77
C VAL A 271 2.12 5.15 -12.75
N GLN A 272 1.35 5.44 -11.70
CA GLN A 272 1.15 4.55 -10.55
C GLN A 272 -0.31 4.07 -10.48
N PRO A 273 -0.72 3.09 -11.31
CA PRO A 273 -2.06 2.54 -11.25
C PRO A 273 -2.22 1.58 -10.06
N ASP A 274 -3.42 1.50 -9.50
CA ASP A 274 -3.82 0.37 -8.66
C ASP A 274 -4.21 -0.83 -9.56
N PRO A 275 -3.43 -1.91 -9.59
CA PRO A 275 -3.67 -3.02 -10.51
C PRO A 275 -4.85 -3.91 -10.10
N ALA A 276 -5.46 -3.73 -8.92
CA ALA A 276 -6.44 -4.66 -8.38
C ALA A 276 -7.65 -4.90 -9.30
N SER A 277 -8.22 -3.85 -9.89
CA SER A 277 -9.35 -3.98 -10.81
C SER A 277 -8.96 -4.74 -12.10
N ALA A 278 -7.72 -4.59 -12.56
CA ALA A 278 -7.16 -5.31 -13.70
C ALA A 278 -6.78 -6.76 -13.37
N TYR A 279 -6.38 -7.05 -12.13
CA TYR A 279 -6.11 -8.41 -11.67
C TYR A 279 -7.38 -9.27 -11.63
N PHE A 280 -8.49 -8.71 -11.16
CA PHE A 280 -9.73 -9.47 -10.95
C PHE A 280 -10.16 -10.33 -12.16
N PRO A 281 -10.36 -9.79 -13.38
CA PRO A 281 -10.78 -10.60 -14.53
C PRO A 281 -9.78 -11.71 -14.89
N LEU A 282 -8.48 -11.51 -14.63
CA LEU A 282 -7.44 -12.50 -14.89
C LEU A 282 -7.43 -13.60 -13.82
N LEU A 283 -7.69 -13.25 -12.56
CA LEU A 283 -7.81 -14.20 -11.46
C LEU A 283 -9.07 -15.06 -11.56
N THR A 284 -10.12 -14.54 -12.20
CA THR A 284 -11.40 -15.22 -12.37
C THR A 284 -11.63 -15.73 -13.79
N ALA A 285 -10.61 -15.73 -14.65
CA ALA A 285 -10.74 -15.94 -16.10
C ALA A 285 -11.46 -17.24 -16.50
N LYS A 286 -11.33 -18.32 -15.71
CA LYS A 286 -11.94 -19.64 -15.98
C LYS A 286 -13.12 -19.97 -15.05
N LEU A 287 -13.67 -18.98 -14.35
CA LEU A 287 -14.88 -19.13 -13.54
C LEU A 287 -16.14 -18.92 -14.40
N LEU A 288 -17.26 -19.48 -13.95
CA LEU A 288 -18.56 -19.21 -14.55
C LEU A 288 -19.00 -17.78 -14.21
N PRO A 289 -19.72 -17.08 -15.10
CA PRO A 289 -20.17 -15.71 -14.83
C PRO A 289 -20.95 -15.54 -13.51
N LYS A 290 -21.73 -16.56 -13.12
CA LYS A 290 -22.46 -16.56 -11.85
C LYS A 290 -21.54 -16.65 -10.62
N GLU A 291 -20.42 -17.36 -10.74
CA GLU A 291 -19.42 -17.48 -9.68
C GLU A 291 -18.66 -16.17 -9.50
N VAL A 292 -18.26 -15.54 -10.60
CA VAL A 292 -17.63 -14.20 -10.61
C VAL A 292 -18.53 -13.17 -9.94
N GLU A 293 -19.82 -13.15 -10.32
CA GLU A 293 -20.80 -12.23 -9.74
C GLU A 293 -21.05 -12.52 -8.25
N SER A 294 -20.98 -13.78 -7.82
CA SER A 294 -21.07 -14.14 -6.41
C SER A 294 -19.89 -13.62 -5.59
N ILE A 295 -18.67 -13.65 -6.15
CA ILE A 295 -17.48 -13.09 -5.50
C ILE A 295 -17.63 -11.58 -5.38
N LYS A 296 -17.95 -10.87 -6.48
CA LYS A 296 -18.13 -9.40 -6.45
C LYS A 296 -19.20 -8.96 -5.45
N LYS A 297 -20.32 -9.68 -5.35
CA LYS A 297 -21.38 -9.38 -4.38
C LYS A 297 -20.97 -9.57 -2.92
N SER A 298 -19.92 -10.35 -2.66
CA SER A 298 -19.39 -10.54 -1.32
C SER A 298 -18.42 -9.43 -0.90
N PHE A 299 -17.90 -8.64 -1.84
CA PHE A 299 -16.96 -7.55 -1.54
C PHE A 299 -17.58 -6.50 -0.63
N VAL A 300 -16.77 -6.00 0.30
CA VAL A 300 -17.20 -4.99 1.27
C VAL A 300 -17.13 -3.61 0.64
N ARG A 301 -16.17 -3.39 -0.27
CA ARG A 301 -16.02 -2.13 -1.01
C ARG A 301 -16.86 -2.20 -2.27
N THR A 302 -18.13 -1.80 -2.19
CA THR A 302 -19.05 -1.78 -3.34
C THR A 302 -18.51 -0.92 -4.50
N GLY A 303 -17.75 0.13 -4.20
CA GLY A 303 -17.06 0.95 -5.18
C GLY A 303 -16.03 0.17 -5.99
N PHE A 304 -15.32 -0.79 -5.36
CA PHE A 304 -14.36 -1.63 -6.07
C PHE A 304 -15.05 -2.57 -7.07
N ALA A 305 -16.20 -3.15 -6.70
CA ALA A 305 -16.99 -3.93 -7.64
C ALA A 305 -17.44 -3.10 -8.85
N THR A 306 -17.81 -1.83 -8.65
CA THR A 306 -18.14 -0.93 -9.76
C THR A 306 -16.93 -0.59 -10.62
N GLU A 307 -15.75 -0.38 -10.03
CA GLU A 307 -14.51 -0.13 -10.77
C GLU A 307 -14.13 -1.29 -11.68
N ILE A 308 -14.28 -2.54 -11.20
CA ILE A 308 -14.09 -3.74 -12.02
C ILE A 308 -15.03 -3.72 -13.23
N ASP A 309 -16.29 -3.37 -13.01
CA ASP A 309 -17.31 -3.39 -14.07
C ASP A 309 -17.16 -2.24 -15.08
N THR A 310 -16.60 -1.08 -14.69
CA THR A 310 -16.39 0.07 -15.58
C THR A 310 -15.04 0.09 -16.27
N LEU A 311 -14.04 -0.65 -15.79
CA LEU A 311 -12.66 -0.63 -16.29
C LEU A 311 -12.56 -0.77 -17.81
N GLU A 312 -13.24 -1.75 -18.41
CA GLU A 312 -13.18 -1.96 -19.86
C GLU A 312 -13.79 -0.79 -20.65
N ALA A 313 -14.86 -0.18 -20.12
CA ALA A 313 -15.52 0.95 -20.77
C ALA A 313 -14.65 2.21 -20.72
N GLU A 314 -14.06 2.50 -19.56
CA GLU A 314 -13.12 3.61 -19.35
C GLU A 314 -11.86 3.44 -20.21
N ALA A 315 -11.32 2.22 -20.25
CA ALA A 315 -10.19 1.88 -21.11
C ALA A 315 -10.50 2.07 -22.60
N LYS A 316 -11.71 1.72 -23.05
CA LYS A 316 -12.14 1.96 -24.43
C LYS A 316 -12.24 3.45 -24.76
N GLU A 317 -12.75 4.25 -23.83
CA GLU A 317 -12.79 5.70 -23.98
C GLU A 317 -11.37 6.27 -24.08
N PHE A 318 -10.48 5.90 -23.16
CA PHE A 318 -9.08 6.29 -23.18
C PHE A 318 -8.37 5.86 -24.46
N ALA A 319 -8.56 4.63 -24.93
CA ALA A 319 -7.98 4.16 -26.20
C ALA A 319 -8.45 4.99 -27.41
N THR A 320 -9.70 5.44 -27.40
CA THR A 320 -10.27 6.30 -28.45
C THR A 320 -9.63 7.69 -28.40
N GLN A 321 -9.45 8.26 -27.21
CA GLN A 321 -8.76 9.54 -27.03
C GLN A 321 -7.29 9.44 -27.46
N LEU A 322 -6.59 8.39 -27.02
CA LEU A 322 -5.18 8.15 -27.31
C LEU A 322 -4.93 7.99 -28.81
N THR A 323 -5.84 7.38 -29.57
CA THR A 323 -5.72 7.23 -31.03
C THR A 323 -6.37 8.36 -31.82
N GLY A 324 -6.97 9.33 -31.14
CA GLY A 324 -7.63 10.48 -31.74
C GLY A 324 -6.67 11.49 -32.35
N LYS A 325 -7.18 12.29 -33.30
CA LYS A 325 -6.43 13.35 -33.98
C LYS A 325 -5.91 14.45 -33.05
N ALA A 326 -6.56 14.65 -31.91
CA ALA A 326 -6.15 15.64 -30.90
C ALA A 326 -4.82 15.27 -30.21
N VAL A 327 -4.39 14.01 -30.34
CA VAL A 327 -3.18 13.46 -29.73
C VAL A 327 -2.22 13.05 -30.86
N ALA A 328 -1.99 13.94 -31.81
CA ALA A 328 -1.16 13.63 -32.98
C ALA A 328 0.33 13.67 -32.65
N THR A 329 0.73 14.52 -31.71
CA THR A 329 2.14 14.71 -31.34
C THR A 329 2.55 13.80 -30.17
N PRO A 330 3.84 13.42 -30.09
CA PRO A 330 4.41 12.73 -28.93
C PRO A 330 4.12 13.41 -27.59
N SER A 331 4.25 14.75 -27.51
CA SER A 331 4.01 15.50 -26.28
C SER A 331 2.58 15.43 -25.80
N GLN A 332 1.61 15.51 -26.70
CA GLN A 332 0.20 15.34 -26.38
C GLN A 332 -0.09 13.91 -25.89
N ALA A 333 0.53 12.90 -26.50
CA ALA A 333 0.36 11.52 -26.08
C ALA A 333 0.95 11.26 -24.70
N TRP A 334 2.16 11.76 -24.43
CA TRP A 334 2.78 11.70 -23.10
C TRP A 334 1.90 12.32 -22.03
N LYS A 335 1.41 13.55 -22.27
CA LYS A 335 0.53 14.27 -21.34
C LYS A 335 -0.76 13.49 -21.07
N LEU A 336 -1.40 12.98 -22.12
CA LEU A 336 -2.63 12.21 -21.96
C LEU A 336 -2.40 10.91 -21.16
N ILE A 337 -1.32 10.16 -21.44
CA ILE A 337 -1.00 8.92 -20.71
C ILE A 337 -0.74 9.20 -19.23
N THR A 338 -0.04 10.30 -18.91
CA THR A 338 0.36 10.65 -17.54
C THR A 338 -0.75 11.34 -16.73
N SER A 339 -1.73 11.98 -17.39
CA SER A 339 -2.83 12.68 -16.71
C SER A 339 -4.15 11.90 -16.67
N ALA A 340 -4.30 10.84 -17.46
CA ALA A 340 -5.52 10.04 -17.51
C ALA A 340 -5.69 9.15 -16.27
N ASN A 341 -6.85 8.52 -16.15
CA ASN A 341 -7.09 7.47 -15.16
C ASN A 341 -6.01 6.37 -15.32
N PRO A 342 -5.14 6.14 -14.33
CA PRO A 342 -4.00 5.26 -14.48
C PRO A 342 -4.42 3.79 -14.62
N GLU A 343 -5.54 3.37 -14.02
CA GLU A 343 -6.07 2.00 -14.18
C GLU A 343 -6.53 1.73 -15.62
N ALA A 344 -7.19 2.72 -16.25
CA ALA A 344 -7.56 2.65 -17.66
C ALA A 344 -6.32 2.63 -18.58
N VAL A 345 -5.30 3.42 -18.25
CA VAL A 345 -4.00 3.43 -18.95
C VAL A 345 -3.35 2.05 -18.90
N LEU A 346 -3.27 1.44 -17.70
CA LEU A 346 -2.74 0.09 -17.51
C LEU A 346 -3.49 -0.93 -18.37
N TRP A 347 -4.83 -0.91 -18.33
CA TRP A 347 -5.63 -1.86 -19.09
C TRP A 347 -5.41 -1.73 -20.60
N VAL A 348 -5.33 -0.51 -21.15
CA VAL A 348 -5.06 -0.31 -22.57
C VAL A 348 -3.63 -0.69 -22.95
N ALA A 349 -2.64 -0.31 -22.13
CA ALA A 349 -1.24 -0.66 -22.37
C ALA A 349 -1.05 -2.19 -22.47
N TYR A 350 -1.75 -2.93 -21.62
CA TYR A 350 -1.71 -4.39 -21.56
C TYR A 350 -2.56 -5.07 -22.65
N SER A 351 -3.83 -4.69 -22.81
CA SER A 351 -4.82 -5.47 -23.57
C SER A 351 -5.09 -4.98 -24.99
N SER A 352 -4.64 -3.77 -25.34
CA SER A 352 -5.00 -3.15 -26.61
C SER A 352 -4.46 -3.92 -27.80
N LYS A 353 -5.34 -4.17 -28.78
CA LYS A 353 -5.01 -4.76 -30.09
C LYS A 353 -4.80 -3.71 -31.18
N SER A 354 -4.96 -2.43 -30.85
CA SER A 354 -4.76 -1.35 -31.81
C SER A 354 -3.28 -1.11 -32.04
N ALA A 355 -2.80 -1.36 -33.25
CA ALA A 355 -1.41 -1.11 -33.63
C ALA A 355 -0.98 0.34 -33.36
N ALA A 356 -1.90 1.30 -33.54
CA ALA A 356 -1.63 2.71 -33.25
C ALA A 356 -1.43 2.98 -31.74
N ALA A 357 -2.24 2.35 -30.88
CA ALA A 357 -2.08 2.49 -29.43
C ALA A 357 -0.81 1.78 -28.94
N GLN A 358 -0.55 0.57 -29.44
CA GLN A 358 0.66 -0.19 -29.10
C GLN A 358 1.94 0.55 -29.51
N ALA A 359 1.96 1.18 -30.70
CA ALA A 359 3.07 2.01 -31.13
C ALA A 359 3.33 3.17 -30.16
N LYS A 360 2.27 3.86 -29.71
CA LYS A 360 2.40 4.94 -28.72
C LYS A 360 2.94 4.47 -27.38
N PHE A 361 2.45 3.34 -26.86
CA PHE A 361 2.99 2.78 -25.61
C PHE A 361 4.44 2.31 -25.76
N LYS A 362 4.80 1.72 -26.90
CA LYS A 362 6.19 1.37 -27.19
C LYS A 362 7.10 2.60 -27.16
N SER A 363 6.69 3.69 -27.79
CA SER A 363 7.43 4.96 -27.73
C SER A 363 7.43 5.54 -26.32
N PHE A 364 6.32 5.47 -25.57
CA PHE A 364 6.21 5.92 -24.18
C PHE A 364 7.17 5.19 -23.23
N PHE A 365 7.37 3.89 -23.42
CA PHE A 365 8.28 3.11 -22.57
C PHE A 365 9.75 3.25 -22.95
N GLY A 366 10.08 3.63 -24.18
CA GLY A 366 11.46 3.63 -24.69
C GLY A 366 11.92 4.92 -25.35
N GLU A 367 11.32 5.27 -26.49
CA GLU A 367 11.79 6.37 -27.34
C GLU A 367 11.64 7.75 -26.68
N TRP A 368 10.51 8.00 -26.03
CA TRP A 368 10.20 9.29 -25.44
C TRP A 368 11.03 9.58 -24.17
N PRO A 369 11.19 8.64 -23.21
CA PRO A 369 12.07 8.86 -22.06
C PRO A 369 13.53 9.14 -22.47
N ALA A 370 14.02 8.50 -23.55
CA ALA A 370 15.38 8.73 -24.04
C ALA A 370 15.63 10.19 -24.48
N VAL A 371 14.58 10.95 -24.82
CA VAL A 371 14.70 12.39 -25.12
C VAL A 371 15.18 13.19 -23.92
N ARG A 372 14.97 12.72 -22.67
CA ARG A 372 15.48 13.39 -21.46
C ARG A 372 17.01 13.50 -21.45
N GLN A 373 17.72 12.57 -22.10
CA GLN A 373 19.19 12.60 -22.22
C GLN A 373 19.67 13.66 -23.22
N LYS A 374 18.80 14.13 -24.11
CA LYS A 374 19.10 15.17 -25.10
C LYS A 374 18.92 16.59 -24.57
N ILE A 375 18.46 16.74 -23.33
CA ILE A 375 18.28 18.05 -22.70
C ILE A 375 19.67 18.68 -22.51
N PRO A 376 19.94 19.88 -23.09
CA PRO A 376 21.26 20.50 -23.09
C PRO A 376 21.52 21.25 -21.76
N TYR A 377 21.67 20.50 -20.66
CA TYR A 377 21.91 21.09 -19.33
C TYR A 377 23.13 22.01 -19.29
N SER A 378 24.20 21.70 -20.03
CA SER A 378 25.40 22.54 -20.14
C SER A 378 25.08 23.91 -20.74
N LEU A 379 24.27 23.95 -21.81
CA LEU A 379 23.86 25.19 -22.45
C LEU A 379 22.94 26.00 -21.54
N MET A 380 22.03 25.34 -20.82
CA MET A 380 21.18 26.00 -19.83
C MET A 380 22.04 26.69 -18.76
N GLN A 381 23.07 26.01 -18.26
CA GLN A 381 24.00 26.57 -17.28
C GLN A 381 24.80 27.77 -17.84
N GLU A 382 25.28 27.70 -19.09
CA GLU A 382 25.93 28.84 -19.77
C GLU A 382 25.00 30.06 -19.88
N MET A 383 23.71 29.82 -20.13
CA MET A 383 22.66 30.85 -20.16
C MET A 383 22.15 31.25 -18.77
N ARG A 384 22.83 30.82 -17.70
CA ARG A 384 22.52 31.12 -16.29
C ARG A 384 21.15 30.58 -15.85
N ILE A 385 20.65 29.56 -16.55
CA ILE A 385 19.43 28.84 -16.20
C ILE A 385 19.84 27.69 -15.28
N THR A 386 19.79 27.92 -13.98
CA THR A 386 20.21 26.96 -12.94
C THR A 386 19.02 26.35 -12.20
N PRO A 387 19.19 25.19 -11.54
CA PRO A 387 18.14 24.56 -10.74
C PRO A 387 17.58 25.43 -9.61
N GLU A 388 18.30 26.48 -9.20
CA GLU A 388 17.87 27.44 -8.18
C GLU A 388 16.75 28.37 -8.66
N LEU A 389 16.53 28.47 -9.98
CA LEU A 389 15.44 29.26 -10.53
C LEU A 389 14.09 28.57 -10.25
N PRO A 390 13.09 29.30 -9.71
CA PRO A 390 11.76 28.73 -9.44
C PRO A 390 11.10 28.08 -10.67
N GLU A 391 11.35 28.62 -11.86
CA GLU A 391 10.76 28.16 -13.12
C GLU A 391 11.56 27.04 -13.80
N TYR A 392 12.69 26.61 -13.22
CA TYR A 392 13.61 25.66 -13.86
C TYR A 392 12.92 24.32 -14.19
N ALA A 393 12.19 23.75 -13.23
CA ALA A 393 11.52 22.45 -13.42
C ALA A 393 10.47 22.50 -14.54
N GLU A 394 9.67 23.57 -14.59
CA GLU A 394 8.68 23.78 -15.65
C GLU A 394 9.35 23.99 -17.01
N LEU A 395 10.48 24.69 -17.04
CA LEU A 395 11.23 24.93 -18.27
C LEU A 395 11.85 23.64 -18.82
N VAL A 396 12.45 22.82 -17.96
CA VAL A 396 12.98 21.49 -18.34
C VAL A 396 11.87 20.61 -18.91
N GLU A 397 10.67 20.65 -18.32
CA GLU A 397 9.51 19.91 -18.81
C GLU A 397 9.02 20.43 -20.18
N LYS A 398 8.90 21.75 -20.35
CA LYS A 398 8.55 22.37 -21.63
C LYS A 398 9.57 22.00 -22.72
N LEU A 399 10.86 22.09 -22.39
CA LEU A 399 11.96 21.75 -23.29
C LEU A 399 11.92 20.28 -23.69
N PHE A 400 11.65 19.38 -22.74
CA PHE A 400 11.44 17.96 -22.99
C PHE A 400 10.32 17.73 -24.01
N PHE A 401 9.18 18.42 -23.89
CA PHE A 401 8.08 18.27 -24.83
C PHE A 401 8.40 18.80 -26.23
N GLU A 402 9.05 19.95 -26.36
CA GLU A 402 9.43 20.52 -27.67
C GLU A 402 10.51 19.67 -28.37
N LEU A 403 11.47 19.13 -27.61
CA LEU A 403 12.46 18.17 -28.11
C LEU A 403 11.81 16.87 -28.59
N MET A 404 10.84 16.36 -27.83
CA MET A 404 10.15 15.12 -28.16
C MET A 404 9.26 15.27 -29.42
N ASP A 405 8.71 16.46 -29.63
CA ASP A 405 7.97 16.80 -30.86
C ASP A 405 8.90 17.11 -32.06
N GLY A 406 10.22 17.09 -31.86
CA GLY A 406 11.22 17.30 -32.92
C GLY A 406 11.34 18.75 -33.39
N ARG A 407 10.94 19.73 -32.59
CA ARG A 407 10.93 21.16 -32.94
C ARG A 407 12.22 21.91 -32.60
N LEU A 408 13.10 21.28 -31.82
CA LEU A 408 14.37 21.88 -31.34
C LEU A 408 15.54 20.97 -31.73
N GLY A 409 15.83 20.90 -33.03
CA GLY A 409 16.85 19.99 -33.58
C GLY A 409 18.25 20.58 -33.60
N THR A 410 18.37 21.91 -33.56
CA THR A 410 19.64 22.63 -33.68
C THR A 410 19.99 23.41 -32.41
N VAL A 411 21.29 23.68 -32.21
CA VAL A 411 21.78 24.49 -31.09
C VAL A 411 21.24 25.91 -31.14
N GLU A 412 20.99 26.45 -32.34
CA GLU A 412 20.44 27.79 -32.56
C GLU A 412 18.97 27.88 -32.14
N GLU A 413 18.15 26.90 -32.52
CA GLU A 413 16.75 26.79 -32.07
C GLU A 413 16.66 26.63 -30.55
N LEU A 414 17.55 25.82 -29.96
CA LEU A 414 17.64 25.65 -28.51
C LEU A 414 17.99 26.95 -27.80
N LYS A 415 18.99 27.70 -28.29
CA LYS A 415 19.35 29.01 -27.73
C LYS A 415 18.19 30.00 -27.85
N ALA A 416 17.54 30.08 -29.01
CA ALA A 416 16.40 30.97 -29.23
C ALA A 416 15.21 30.64 -28.31
N PHE A 417 14.98 29.34 -28.04
CA PHE A 417 13.94 28.91 -27.10
C PHE A 417 14.26 29.26 -25.64
N LEU A 418 15.54 29.17 -25.24
CA LEU A 418 16.00 29.41 -23.87
C LEU A 418 16.24 30.90 -23.55
N GLU A 419 16.49 31.74 -24.56
CA GLU A 419 16.82 33.17 -24.40
C GLU A 419 15.80 33.96 -23.56
N PRO A 420 14.47 33.79 -23.71
CA PRO A 420 13.49 34.49 -22.88
C PRO A 420 13.54 34.14 -21.39
N TYR A 421 14.13 33.00 -21.04
CA TYR A 421 14.20 32.48 -19.67
C TYR A 421 15.56 32.74 -19.01
N SER A 422 16.52 33.34 -19.74
CA SER A 422 17.83 33.68 -19.20
C SER A 422 17.74 34.91 -18.28
N PRO A 423 18.18 34.81 -17.00
CA PRO A 423 18.22 35.96 -16.10
C PRO A 423 19.09 37.10 -16.67
N PRO A 424 18.72 38.38 -16.47
CA PRO A 424 19.52 39.50 -16.94
C PRO A 424 20.94 39.45 -16.33
N ALA A 425 21.93 39.81 -17.14
CA ALA A 425 23.33 39.79 -16.71
C ALA A 425 23.50 40.62 -15.42
N PRO A 426 24.23 40.11 -14.40
CA PRO A 426 24.50 40.84 -13.18
C PRO A 426 25.21 42.15 -13.54
N PRO A 427 24.92 43.24 -12.82
CA PRO A 427 25.56 44.51 -13.07
C PRO A 427 27.08 44.33 -13.00
N PRO A 428 27.84 44.97 -13.92
CA PRO A 428 29.28 44.83 -13.94
C PRO A 428 29.84 45.19 -12.55
N PRO A 429 30.84 44.43 -12.04
CA PRO A 429 31.41 44.71 -10.74
C PRO A 429 31.85 46.16 -10.71
N VAL A 430 31.24 46.94 -9.82
CA VAL A 430 31.62 48.33 -9.61
C VAL A 430 33.05 48.28 -9.11
N SER A 431 34.01 48.60 -9.96
CA SER A 431 35.39 48.77 -9.52
C SER A 431 35.38 49.87 -8.46
N MET A 432 35.45 49.48 -7.19
CA MET A 432 35.63 50.45 -6.11
C MET A 432 37.02 51.04 -6.29
N ARG A 433 37.08 52.13 -7.06
CA ARG A 433 38.27 52.96 -7.20
C ARG A 433 38.64 53.39 -5.79
N ARG A 434 39.68 52.78 -5.21
CA ARG A 434 40.20 53.11 -3.88
C ARG A 434 40.35 54.63 -3.80
N VAL A 435 39.45 55.28 -3.06
CA VAL A 435 39.57 56.70 -2.74
C VAL A 435 40.77 56.82 -1.81
N ARG A 436 41.84 57.45 -2.29
CA ARG A 436 42.97 57.87 -1.44
C ARG A 436 42.41 58.84 -0.40
N ALA A 437 42.32 58.38 0.85
CA ALA A 437 41.98 59.23 1.97
C ALA A 437 43.04 60.34 2.15
N SER A 438 42.60 61.59 2.07
CA SER A 438 43.40 62.78 2.37
C SER A 438 43.63 62.90 3.87
N LYS A 439 44.89 62.96 4.30
CA LYS A 439 45.32 63.23 5.67
C LYS A 439 45.27 64.74 5.99
N LYS A 440 44.45 65.11 6.96
CA LYS A 440 44.49 66.29 7.86
C LYS A 440 43.71 65.86 9.12
N ASP A 441 44.12 65.99 10.38
CA ASP A 441 45.21 66.72 11.00
C ASP A 441 45.63 66.03 12.32
N ALA A 442 46.94 66.05 12.56
CA ALA A 442 47.69 66.32 13.81
C ALA A 442 47.50 65.56 15.16
N LYS A 443 48.63 64.93 15.56
CA LYS A 443 49.35 64.96 16.87
C LYS A 443 48.74 64.25 18.09
N ALA A 444 49.49 63.47 18.90
CA ALA A 444 50.84 63.77 19.40
C ALA A 444 51.68 62.54 19.89
N LYS A 445 53.02 62.73 19.84
CA LYS A 445 54.16 62.07 20.56
C LYS A 445 54.37 60.55 20.30
N GLY A 446 55.51 60.00 19.85
CA GLY A 446 56.93 60.36 19.86
C GLY A 446 57.72 59.19 20.50
N ARG A 447 58.47 58.36 19.76
CA ARG A 447 59.97 58.27 19.69
C ARG A 447 60.32 57.09 18.74
N GLY A 448 61.04 57.30 17.65
CA GLY A 448 62.46 56.90 17.46
C GLY A 448 62.59 55.78 16.40
N ARG A 449 62.94 56.09 15.13
CA ARG A 449 64.24 55.81 14.43
C ARG A 449 64.71 54.34 14.51
N LYS A 450 65.08 53.60 13.46
CA LYS A 450 65.37 53.85 12.02
C LYS A 450 65.57 52.44 11.38
N ALA A 451 65.00 52.16 10.20
CA ALA A 451 65.64 51.76 8.91
C ALA A 451 66.64 50.57 8.95
N ALA A 452 66.70 49.62 8.01
CA ALA A 452 66.36 49.51 6.58
C ALA A 452 66.32 47.99 6.24
N ALA A 453 65.44 47.41 5.41
CA ALA A 453 65.14 47.52 3.96
C ALA A 453 65.82 46.43 3.09
N LYS A 454 65.04 46.00 2.07
CA LYS A 454 65.27 45.16 0.86
C LYS A 454 64.64 43.75 0.95
N LEU A 455 63.64 43.33 0.15
CA LEU A 455 63.33 43.36 -1.31
C LEU A 455 64.24 42.48 -2.19
N ASP A 456 63.65 41.40 -2.73
CA ASP A 456 63.76 40.77 -4.08
C ASP A 456 62.86 39.51 -4.04
N ASP A 457 61.82 39.30 -4.85
CA ASP A 457 61.69 39.07 -6.32
C ASP A 457 62.30 37.73 -6.83
N GLY A 458 61.52 37.01 -7.64
CA GLY A 458 61.84 35.74 -8.32
C GLY A 458 60.65 34.76 -8.21
N ASP A 459 59.67 34.75 -9.14
CA ASP A 459 59.72 34.07 -10.45
C ASP A 459 60.35 32.67 -10.37
N ASP A 460 59.56 31.61 -10.56
CA ASP A 460 59.76 30.71 -11.69
C ASP A 460 58.60 29.71 -11.82
N ASP A 461 58.28 29.50 -13.09
CA ASP A 461 57.30 28.63 -13.72
C ASP A 461 57.61 27.12 -13.53
N LEU A 462 56.76 26.31 -14.20
CA LEU A 462 56.94 24.92 -14.64
C LEU A 462 56.26 23.90 -13.73
N ASP A 463 55.10 23.38 -14.10
CA ASP A 463 54.75 22.51 -15.25
C ASP A 463 54.59 21.09 -14.72
N ASP A 464 53.33 20.65 -14.82
CA ASP A 464 52.89 19.42 -15.45
C ASP A 464 53.39 18.04 -14.97
N ASP A 465 52.36 17.19 -14.92
CA ASP A 465 52.31 15.77 -15.21
C ASP A 465 52.59 14.76 -14.09
N ASP A 466 51.46 14.20 -13.64
CA ASP A 466 51.13 12.77 -13.77
C ASP A 466 52.23 11.77 -13.46
N VAL A 467 52.05 11.00 -12.38
CA VAL A 467 51.81 9.55 -12.53
C VAL A 467 51.29 8.93 -11.23
N ASP A 468 50.24 8.14 -11.41
CA ASP A 468 49.72 7.12 -10.50
C ASP A 468 50.83 6.18 -9.99
N LEU A 469 50.77 5.83 -8.71
CA LEU A 469 51.17 4.51 -8.23
C LEU A 469 50.28 4.10 -7.05
N ASP A 470 49.59 2.98 -7.27
CA ASP A 470 48.88 2.17 -6.30
C ASP A 470 49.81 1.61 -5.20
N ASP A 471 49.14 1.09 -4.18
CA ASP A 471 49.49 -0.04 -3.31
C ASP A 471 49.82 0.24 -1.82
N ASP A 472 49.04 -0.52 -1.04
CA ASP A 472 49.31 -1.17 0.25
C ASP A 472 49.04 -0.40 1.56
N ASP A 473 47.92 -0.82 2.17
CA ASP A 473 47.85 -1.46 3.49
C ASP A 473 48.71 -0.87 4.62
N ASP A 474 48.07 -0.38 5.68
CA ASP A 474 48.15 -1.03 6.99
C ASP A 474 47.22 -0.37 8.05
N ASP A 475 46.72 -1.26 8.90
CA ASP A 475 45.85 -1.16 10.06
C ASP A 475 45.99 0.06 10.99
N ASP A 476 44.86 0.48 11.59
CA ASP A 476 44.79 0.85 13.01
C ASP A 476 43.31 0.87 13.49
N ASP A 477 42.87 -0.25 14.09
CA ASP A 477 41.65 -0.37 14.89
C ASP A 477 41.93 0.12 16.33
N GLU A 478 41.33 1.24 16.74
CA GLU A 478 41.32 1.69 18.13
C GLU A 478 40.32 0.87 18.97
N VAL A 479 40.85 -0.03 19.81
CA VAL A 479 40.12 -0.68 20.92
C VAL A 479 40.28 0.16 22.19
N ILE A 480 39.15 0.67 22.71
CA ILE A 480 39.08 1.38 24.00
C ILE A 480 38.93 0.36 25.13
N ASP A 481 39.92 0.34 26.03
CA ASP A 481 40.02 -0.52 27.22
C ASP A 481 39.32 0.11 28.44
N LEU A 482 38.50 -0.67 29.16
CA LEU A 482 37.79 -0.27 30.38
C LEU A 482 38.33 -1.06 31.58
N PRO A 483 38.65 -0.42 32.72
CA PRO A 483 39.27 -1.07 33.86
C PRO A 483 38.29 -1.87 34.74
N PRO A 484 38.78 -2.84 35.54
CA PRO A 484 37.96 -3.76 36.32
C PRO A 484 37.43 -3.13 37.61
N ILE A 485 36.25 -3.59 38.05
CA ILE A 485 35.64 -3.23 39.33
C ILE A 485 35.82 -4.40 40.30
N ASP A 486 36.48 -4.12 41.43
CA ASP A 486 36.67 -5.03 42.55
C ASP A 486 35.42 -5.10 43.44
N ASP A 487 35.17 -6.32 43.96
CA ASP A 487 34.17 -6.67 44.96
C ASP A 487 34.57 -6.21 46.37
N GLU A 488 33.72 -5.45 47.07
CA GLU A 488 33.69 -5.39 48.53
C GLU A 488 32.25 -5.30 49.09
N GLU A 489 32.08 -6.01 50.21
CA GLU A 489 30.88 -6.40 50.94
C GLU A 489 29.99 -5.26 51.49
N ILE A 490 28.67 -5.49 51.54
CA ILE A 490 27.79 -4.95 52.59
C ILE A 490 26.81 -6.07 53.06
N PRO A 491 26.64 -6.29 54.39
CA PRO A 491 25.98 -7.46 54.97
C PRO A 491 24.50 -7.23 55.35
N GLY A 492 23.75 -8.32 55.49
CA GLY A 492 22.49 -8.35 56.24
C GLY A 492 21.38 -9.19 55.61
N LEU A 493 21.45 -10.52 55.76
CA LEU A 493 20.33 -11.44 55.58
C LEU A 493 20.19 -12.24 56.87
N ASP A 494 19.10 -12.01 57.60
CA ASP A 494 18.63 -12.89 58.67
C ASP A 494 17.79 -13.99 58.04
N ASP A 495 18.22 -15.22 58.31
CA ASP A 495 17.52 -16.47 58.11
C ASP A 495 16.26 -16.55 58.99
N ASP A 496 15.18 -17.13 58.45
CA ASP A 496 14.38 -18.07 59.23
C ASP A 496 13.72 -19.10 58.31
N ALA A 497 13.96 -20.36 58.67
CA ALA A 497 13.67 -21.58 57.94
C ALA A 497 12.31 -22.19 58.30
N ALA A 498 11.77 -22.99 57.36
CA ALA A 498 10.98 -24.22 57.54
C ALA A 498 10.53 -24.66 56.13
N ASP A 499 11.17 -25.61 55.46
CA ASP A 499 11.17 -27.07 55.71
C ASP A 499 9.77 -27.68 55.65
N GLU A 500 9.50 -28.43 54.58
CA GLU A 500 8.81 -29.72 54.62
C GLU A 500 8.90 -30.40 53.23
N SER A 501 9.77 -31.42 53.17
CA SER A 501 9.71 -32.56 52.25
C SER A 501 9.07 -33.75 52.95
N ASP A 502 8.31 -34.57 52.21
CA ASP A 502 8.03 -36.02 52.38
C ASP A 502 6.64 -36.30 51.76
N SER A 503 6.31 -37.43 51.14
CA SER A 503 7.00 -38.67 50.81
C SER A 503 6.09 -39.47 49.85
N ASP A 504 6.65 -40.55 49.31
CA ASP A 504 6.05 -41.60 48.48
C ASP A 504 4.72 -42.20 49.00
N ASP A 505 3.92 -42.78 48.08
CA ASP A 505 3.28 -44.08 48.30
C ASP A 505 2.82 -44.74 46.99
N ASP A 506 3.35 -45.94 46.76
CA ASP A 506 2.97 -46.95 45.76
C ASP A 506 1.60 -47.59 46.07
N ALA A 507 0.89 -48.05 45.03
CA ALA A 507 0.12 -49.30 45.10
C ALA A 507 -0.31 -49.79 43.71
N ASP A 508 0.32 -50.89 43.29
CA ASP A 508 -0.09 -51.83 42.25
C ASP A 508 -1.49 -52.42 42.51
N VAL A 509 -2.26 -52.67 41.44
CA VAL A 509 -3.13 -53.86 41.31
C VAL A 509 -3.17 -54.31 39.85
N ASP A 510 -2.41 -55.36 39.55
CA ASP A 510 -2.64 -56.29 38.44
C ASP A 510 -3.85 -57.20 38.75
N SER A 511 -4.63 -57.54 37.71
CA SER A 511 -5.12 -58.92 37.54
C SER A 511 -5.64 -59.17 36.13
N ASP A 512 -4.98 -60.12 35.47
CA ASP A 512 -5.31 -60.82 34.23
C ASP A 512 -6.75 -61.37 34.13
N SER A 513 -7.23 -61.54 32.89
CA SER A 513 -7.73 -62.85 32.45
C SER A 513 -7.84 -62.94 30.92
N ASP A 514 -7.22 -63.99 30.41
CA ASP A 514 -7.04 -64.46 29.04
C ASP A 514 -8.29 -64.88 28.23
N ALA A 515 -8.03 -64.99 26.92
CA ALA A 515 -8.48 -66.01 25.94
C ALA A 515 -9.97 -66.11 25.54
N ASP A 516 -10.28 -66.10 24.24
CA ASP A 516 -10.12 -67.28 23.37
C ASP A 516 -10.48 -66.93 21.91
N ALA A 517 -9.88 -67.67 20.98
CA ALA A 517 -10.05 -67.60 19.53
C ALA A 517 -11.26 -68.42 19.05
N GLY A 518 -11.73 -68.15 17.82
CA GLY A 518 -12.70 -69.03 17.16
C GLY A 518 -13.21 -68.49 15.82
N ASP A 519 -12.56 -68.90 14.74
CA ASP A 519 -13.04 -68.86 13.36
C ASP A 519 -14.44 -69.48 13.21
N LEU A 520 -15.20 -69.05 12.19
CA LEU A 520 -15.69 -69.92 11.10
C LEU A 520 -16.55 -69.16 10.07
N GLU A 521 -16.32 -69.56 8.82
CA GLU A 521 -16.93 -69.18 7.54
C GLU A 521 -18.45 -69.43 7.49
N ASP A 522 -19.20 -68.68 6.68
CA ASP A 522 -19.74 -69.17 5.38
C ASP A 522 -20.67 -68.13 4.72
N GLY A 523 -20.53 -67.95 3.40
CA GLY A 523 -21.59 -67.40 2.53
C GLY A 523 -22.68 -68.45 2.28
N PRO A 524 -23.74 -68.20 1.45
CA PRO A 524 -23.65 -67.44 0.20
C PRO A 524 -24.91 -66.60 -0.19
N ALA A 525 -24.77 -65.80 -1.24
CA ALA A 525 -25.86 -65.28 -2.10
C ALA A 525 -26.51 -66.44 -2.93
N PRO A 526 -27.58 -66.31 -3.77
CA PRO A 526 -28.03 -65.10 -4.48
C PRO A 526 -29.54 -64.97 -4.90
N ALA A 527 -29.84 -63.87 -5.61
CA ALA A 527 -30.66 -63.77 -6.84
C ALA A 527 -32.20 -63.50 -6.83
N LYS A 528 -32.53 -62.38 -7.52
CA LYS A 528 -33.55 -62.18 -8.59
C LYS A 528 -34.99 -61.71 -8.29
N ALA A 529 -35.20 -60.45 -8.71
CA ALA A 529 -36.13 -59.99 -9.77
C ALA A 529 -37.66 -59.84 -9.53
N ALA A 530 -38.07 -58.57 -9.48
CA ALA A 530 -39.11 -57.89 -10.29
C ALA A 530 -40.59 -58.34 -10.28
N LYS A 531 -41.49 -57.47 -9.78
CA LYS A 531 -42.53 -56.69 -10.53
C LYS A 531 -43.77 -56.37 -9.66
N LYS A 532 -44.26 -55.13 -9.80
CA LYS A 532 -45.69 -54.66 -9.79
C LYS A 532 -46.42 -54.80 -8.43
N THR A 533 -47.24 -53.88 -7.92
CA THR A 533 -48.30 -53.01 -8.46
C THR A 533 -48.76 -52.11 -7.29
N ALA A 534 -48.97 -50.79 -7.44
CA ALA A 534 -50.28 -50.10 -7.51
C ALA A 534 -51.31 -50.51 -6.41
N ALA A 535 -52.13 -49.66 -5.78
CA ALA A 535 -52.42 -48.22 -5.75
C ALA A 535 -53.68 -48.01 -4.85
N LYS A 536 -54.06 -46.73 -4.67
CA LYS A 536 -55.38 -46.14 -4.27
C LYS A 536 -55.57 -45.85 -2.77
N LYS A 537 -55.94 -44.63 -2.38
CA LYS A 537 -57.08 -43.85 -2.90
C LYS A 537 -56.81 -42.39 -3.28
N SER A 538 -57.60 -41.99 -4.27
CA SER A 538 -57.80 -40.72 -4.96
C SER A 538 -59.08 -40.00 -4.50
N ALA A 539 -59.16 -38.67 -4.66
CA ALA A 539 -60.26 -37.89 -5.31
C ALA A 539 -60.10 -36.39 -4.96
N ALA A 540 -59.71 -35.49 -5.88
CA ALA A 540 -60.48 -34.83 -6.97
C ALA A 540 -61.13 -33.51 -6.48
N LYS A 541 -61.29 -32.39 -7.21
CA LYS A 541 -61.10 -31.88 -8.60
C LYS A 541 -61.35 -30.34 -8.48
N ALA A 542 -60.92 -29.41 -9.34
CA ALA A 542 -61.13 -29.30 -10.79
C ALA A 542 -60.26 -28.18 -11.41
N GLU A 543 -59.97 -28.33 -12.72
CA GLU A 543 -59.31 -27.39 -13.64
C GLU A 543 -60.34 -26.49 -14.40
N PRO A 544 -60.02 -25.85 -15.56
CA PRO A 544 -59.26 -24.60 -15.79
C PRO A 544 -60.08 -23.60 -16.67
N VAL A 545 -59.46 -22.52 -17.21
CA VAL A 545 -59.62 -21.98 -18.59
C VAL A 545 -58.89 -20.62 -18.76
N ALA A 546 -58.55 -20.32 -20.01
CA ALA A 546 -57.44 -19.54 -20.57
C ALA A 546 -57.65 -18.03 -20.89
N LYS A 547 -56.50 -17.35 -21.12
CA LYS A 547 -56.15 -16.30 -22.12
C LYS A 547 -56.93 -14.96 -22.19
N ALA A 548 -56.17 -13.86 -22.12
CA ALA A 548 -56.14 -12.79 -23.14
C ALA A 548 -54.95 -11.81 -22.90
N ALA A 549 -54.41 -11.26 -23.99
CA ALA A 549 -53.24 -10.38 -24.06
C ALA A 549 -53.66 -8.90 -24.37
N PRO A 550 -52.78 -7.97 -24.80
CA PRO A 550 -52.57 -6.65 -24.16
C PRO A 550 -53.17 -5.45 -24.93
N VAL A 551 -53.29 -4.28 -24.30
CA VAL A 551 -53.68 -3.02 -24.97
C VAL A 551 -52.69 -1.90 -24.67
N LYS A 552 -52.22 -1.31 -25.78
CA LYS A 552 -51.38 -0.11 -25.92
C LYS A 552 -52.12 1.16 -25.47
N THR A 553 -51.40 2.18 -25.01
CA THR A 553 -51.68 3.57 -25.42
C THR A 553 -50.38 4.35 -25.58
N ALA A 554 -50.28 5.06 -26.69
CA ALA A 554 -49.18 5.93 -27.07
C ALA A 554 -49.69 7.36 -27.27
N ALA A 555 -48.79 8.32 -27.00
CA ALA A 555 -48.69 9.67 -27.55
C ALA A 555 -49.75 10.74 -27.22
N LYS A 556 -49.28 11.89 -26.69
CA LYS A 556 -49.25 13.16 -27.44
C LYS A 556 -48.35 14.24 -26.80
N LYS A 557 -47.58 14.88 -27.69
CA LYS A 557 -46.85 16.16 -27.53
C LYS A 557 -47.77 17.30 -27.08
N ALA A 558 -47.24 18.23 -26.29
CA ALA A 558 -47.56 19.66 -26.42
C ALA A 558 -46.34 20.52 -26.06
N VAL A 559 -45.87 21.25 -27.07
CA VAL A 559 -44.94 22.38 -26.99
C VAL A 559 -45.70 23.59 -26.47
N LYS A 560 -45.10 24.39 -25.58
CA LYS A 560 -45.28 25.86 -25.58
C LYS A 560 -44.12 26.58 -24.88
N ALA A 561 -43.42 27.37 -25.68
CA ALA A 561 -42.55 28.46 -25.24
C ALA A 561 -43.36 29.63 -24.68
N ALA A 562 -42.79 30.39 -23.73
CA ALA A 562 -42.51 31.83 -23.85
C ALA A 562 -42.48 32.58 -22.50
N LYS A 563 -41.41 33.38 -22.35
CA LYS A 563 -41.31 34.75 -21.80
C LYS A 563 -41.25 35.03 -20.27
N VAL A 564 -40.05 35.45 -19.85
CA VAL A 564 -39.66 36.83 -19.42
C VAL A 564 -40.23 37.44 -18.12
N LYS A 565 -39.29 38.04 -17.36
CA LYS A 565 -39.40 38.95 -16.18
C LYS A 565 -39.67 38.23 -14.85
N LYS A 566 -38.88 38.44 -13.80
CA LYS A 566 -38.29 39.69 -13.31
C LYS A 566 -37.00 39.42 -12.53
#